data_AF-A0A1B6MJU6-F1
#
_entry.id   AF-A0A1B6MJU6-F1
#
_cell.length_a   1.000
_cell.length_b   1.000
_cell.length_c   1.000
_cell.angle_alpha   90.00
_cell.angle_beta   90.00
_cell.angle_gamma   90.00
#
_symmetry.space_group_name_H-M   'P 1'
#
loop_
_entity.id
_entity.type
_entity.pdbx_description
1 polymer ?
#
loop_
_entity_poly.entity_id
_entity_poly.type
_entity_poly.pdbx_seq_one_letter_code
_entity_poly.pdbx_strand_id
1 'polypeptide(L)'
;RYFRVTPALAVVVLFATTISIHVSNGPVWNKFMGINELLCDHLWWSNLLHISNCLGTPYTCRLETWFLAADYQLFVLSPLLLLPLFYRPRLGLLLLAGVFVLSTVVKTADGFFKQIHPEVMLYEGPAGYRHPSVAHINTVYRAATFVV
;
A
#
# COMPACT_ATOMS: atom_id res chain seq x y z
N ARG A 1 -17.98 -6.36 6.61
CA ARG A 1 -16.84 -5.41 6.77
C ARG A 1 -16.68 -4.55 5.52
N TYR A 2 -16.51 -5.15 4.34
CA TYR A 2 -16.43 -4.46 3.03
C TYR A 2 -17.48 -3.35 2.85
N PHE A 3 -18.76 -3.70 2.80
CA PHE A 3 -19.86 -2.74 2.61
C PHE A 3 -19.96 -1.61 3.64
N ARG A 4 -19.30 -1.71 4.80
CA ARG A 4 -19.30 -0.64 5.82
C ARG A 4 -18.23 0.41 5.54
N VAL A 5 -17.07 0.01 4.99
CA VAL A 5 -15.92 0.91 4.83
C VAL A 5 -15.76 1.38 3.40
N THR A 6 -16.10 0.55 2.40
CA THR A 6 -16.07 0.93 0.98
C THR A 6 -16.85 2.22 0.66
N PRO A 7 -18.06 2.48 1.20
CA PRO A 7 -18.75 3.75 0.91
C PRO A 7 -18.04 4.98 1.50
N ALA A 8 -17.44 4.85 2.69
CA ALA A 8 -16.65 5.94 3.27
C ALA A 8 -15.38 6.19 2.45
N LEU A 9 -14.72 5.12 1.98
CA LEU A 9 -13.57 5.22 1.07
C LEU A 9 -13.94 5.90 -0.25
N ALA A 10 -15.10 5.56 -0.83
CA ALA A 10 -15.60 6.16 -2.07
C ALA A 10 -15.72 7.67 -1.94
N VAL A 11 -16.28 8.16 -0.83
CA VAL A 11 -16.39 9.59 -0.53
C VAL A 11 -15.01 10.24 -0.41
N VAL A 12 -14.04 9.58 0.24
CA VAL A 12 -12.67 10.10 0.37
C VAL A 12 -11.98 10.19 -1.00
N VAL A 13 -12.15 9.19 -1.86
CA VAL A 13 -11.57 9.19 -3.21
C VAL A 13 -12.21 10.31 -4.05
N LEU A 14 -13.54 10.45 -4.01
CA LEU A 14 -14.24 11.54 -4.68
C LEU A 14 -13.83 12.93 -4.16
N PHE A 15 -13.68 13.08 -2.84
CA PHE A 15 -13.17 14.31 -2.24
C PHE A 15 -11.74 14.61 -2.71
N ALA A 16 -10.90 13.58 -2.80
CA ALA A 16 -9.50 13.71 -3.23
C ALA A 16 -9.39 14.13 -4.71
N THR A 17 -10.28 13.66 -5.59
CA THR A 17 -10.28 14.04 -7.02
C THR A 17 -10.94 15.37 -7.31
N THR A 18 -11.97 15.76 -6.55
CA THR A 18 -12.81 16.94 -6.93
C THR A 18 -12.63 18.15 -6.00
N ILE A 19 -12.61 17.94 -4.68
CA ILE A 19 -12.66 19.04 -3.72
C ILE A 19 -11.25 19.47 -3.30
N SER A 20 -10.30 18.54 -3.24
CA SER A 20 -8.95 18.78 -2.71
C SER A 20 -8.17 19.87 -3.45
N ILE A 21 -8.48 20.13 -4.73
CA ILE A 21 -7.88 21.20 -5.55
C ILE A 21 -8.37 22.60 -5.18
N HIS A 22 -9.56 22.71 -4.58
CA HIS A 22 -10.18 24.00 -4.25
C HIS A 22 -10.01 24.40 -2.77
N VAL A 23 -9.49 23.50 -1.94
CA VAL A 23 -9.33 23.73 -0.49
C VAL A 23 -8.24 24.75 -0.16
N SER A 24 -7.18 24.85 -0.96
CA SER A 24 -6.05 25.74 -0.70
C SER A 24 -5.27 26.03 -1.97
N ASN A 25 -4.70 27.25 -2.07
CA ASN A 25 -3.92 27.71 -3.23
C ASN A 25 -2.46 28.01 -2.82
N GLY A 26 -1.78 27.03 -2.24
CA GLY A 26 -0.36 27.12 -1.88
C GLY A 26 0.57 26.44 -2.92
N PRO A 27 1.80 26.94 -3.15
CA PRO A 27 2.74 26.33 -4.10
C PRO A 27 3.14 24.90 -3.71
N VAL A 28 3.19 24.59 -2.40
CA VAL A 28 3.39 23.23 -1.88
C VAL A 28 2.12 22.38 -2.04
N TRP A 29 0.96 22.97 -1.79
CA TRP A 29 -0.34 22.29 -1.89
C TRP A 29 -0.64 21.83 -3.31
N ASN A 30 -0.45 22.70 -4.30
CA ASN A 30 -0.68 22.39 -5.71
C ASN A 30 0.26 21.29 -6.21
N LYS A 31 1.53 21.29 -5.76
CA LYS A 31 2.49 20.23 -6.10
C LYS A 31 2.09 18.89 -5.50
N PHE A 32 1.62 18.85 -4.26
CA PHE A 32 1.26 17.61 -3.58
C PHE A 32 -0.10 17.06 -4.04
N MET A 33 -1.10 17.93 -4.20
CA MET A 33 -2.46 17.52 -4.57
C MET A 33 -2.61 17.20 -6.05
N GLY A 34 -1.96 17.93 -6.97
CA GLY A 34 -2.04 17.61 -8.40
C GLY A 34 -1.48 16.23 -8.76
N ILE A 35 -0.51 15.72 -7.99
CA ILE A 35 0.01 14.35 -8.15
C ILE A 35 -1.03 13.33 -7.68
N ASN A 36 -1.60 13.54 -6.48
CA ASN A 36 -2.60 12.62 -5.94
C ASN A 36 -3.85 12.58 -6.83
N GLU A 37 -4.28 13.72 -7.37
CA GLU A 37 -5.43 13.81 -8.28
C GLU A 37 -5.27 12.91 -9.52
N LEU A 38 -4.17 13.04 -10.25
CA LEU A 38 -3.88 12.23 -11.44
C LEU A 38 -3.86 10.73 -11.14
N LEU A 39 -3.27 10.34 -10.01
CA LEU A 39 -3.23 8.95 -9.56
C LEU A 39 -4.63 8.46 -9.14
N CYS A 40 -5.39 9.29 -8.43
CA CYS A 40 -6.74 8.95 -7.98
C CYS A 40 -7.72 8.81 -9.15
N ASP A 41 -7.60 9.63 -10.19
CA ASP A 41 -8.48 9.59 -11.36
C ASP A 41 -8.23 8.37 -12.24
N HIS A 42 -6.99 7.86 -12.30
CA HIS A 42 -6.68 6.62 -13.01
C HIS A 42 -6.93 5.34 -12.17
N LEU A 43 -6.85 5.42 -10.84
CA LEU A 43 -6.87 4.25 -9.94
C LEU A 43 -8.02 4.23 -8.93
N TRP A 44 -9.04 5.07 -9.06
CA TRP A 44 -10.20 5.07 -8.15
C TRP A 44 -10.83 3.68 -8.03
N TRP A 45 -10.97 2.96 -9.14
CA TRP A 45 -11.54 1.62 -9.20
C TRP A 45 -10.69 0.59 -8.44
N SER A 46 -9.36 0.65 -8.56
CA SER A 46 -8.45 -0.27 -7.87
C SER A 46 -8.42 -0.02 -6.36
N ASN A 47 -8.56 1.24 -5.94
CA ASN A 47 -8.65 1.60 -4.53
C ASN A 47 -9.99 1.15 -3.92
N LEU A 48 -11.10 1.28 -4.65
CA LEU A 48 -12.42 0.79 -4.23
C LEU A 48 -12.47 -0.73 -4.08
N LEU A 49 -11.81 -1.45 -4.97
CA LEU A 49 -11.69 -2.91 -4.92
C LEU A 49 -10.62 -3.40 -3.93
N HIS A 50 -9.92 -2.50 -3.23
CA HIS A 50 -8.83 -2.83 -2.30
C HIS A 50 -7.68 -3.65 -2.93
N ILE A 51 -7.46 -3.50 -4.23
CA ILE A 51 -6.37 -4.18 -4.97
C ILE A 51 -5.24 -3.24 -5.38
N SER A 52 -5.31 -1.96 -5.00
CA SER A 52 -4.27 -0.96 -5.26
C SER A 52 -2.88 -1.43 -4.78
N ASN A 53 -2.82 -2.26 -3.74
CA ASN A 53 -1.59 -2.82 -3.22
C ASN A 53 -0.93 -3.85 -4.16
N CYS A 54 -1.68 -4.53 -5.03
CA CYS A 54 -1.13 -5.52 -5.97
C CYS A 54 -0.53 -4.89 -7.24
N LEU A 55 -0.88 -3.64 -7.54
CA LEU A 55 -0.41 -2.91 -8.72
C LEU A 55 0.98 -2.27 -8.50
N GLY A 56 1.46 -2.19 -7.26
CA GLY A 56 2.78 -1.64 -6.89
C GLY A 56 2.77 -0.13 -6.68
N THR A 57 3.84 0.45 -6.11
CA THR A 57 3.98 1.93 -6.11
C THR A 57 4.53 2.40 -7.45
N PRO A 58 4.12 3.60 -7.95
CA PRO A 58 3.32 4.64 -7.30
C PRO A 58 1.80 4.53 -7.51
N TYR A 59 1.23 3.36 -7.82
CA TYR A 59 -0.18 3.19 -8.20
C TYR A 59 -1.16 3.22 -7.02
N THR A 60 -1.04 4.20 -6.12
CA THR A 60 -1.93 4.39 -4.97
C THR A 60 -2.37 5.85 -4.87
N CYS A 61 -3.68 6.07 -4.81
CA CYS A 61 -4.31 7.39 -4.74
C CYS A 61 -3.90 8.17 -3.47
N ARG A 62 -3.95 7.49 -2.31
CA ARG A 62 -3.61 8.06 -1.00
C ARG A 62 -2.96 7.00 -0.11
N LEU A 63 -2.14 7.45 0.84
CA LEU A 63 -1.57 6.57 1.88
C LEU A 63 -2.66 5.82 2.67
N GLU A 64 -3.76 6.51 2.98
CA GLU A 64 -4.91 5.94 3.69
C GLU A 64 -5.57 4.80 2.90
N THR A 65 -5.74 4.98 1.58
CA THR A 65 -6.39 3.96 0.73
C THR A 65 -5.51 2.73 0.58
N TRP A 66 -4.18 2.94 0.53
CA TRP A 66 -3.19 1.87 0.53
C TRP A 66 -3.21 1.05 1.83
N PHE A 67 -3.20 1.70 3.00
CA PHE A 67 -3.24 1.00 4.29
C PHE A 67 -4.52 0.17 4.42
N LEU A 68 -5.66 0.75 4.02
CA LEU A 68 -6.93 0.06 4.09
C LEU A 68 -6.96 -1.17 3.18
N ALA A 69 -6.42 -1.07 1.95
CA ALA A 69 -6.29 -2.21 1.06
C ALA A 69 -5.47 -3.36 1.67
N ALA A 70 -4.39 -3.04 2.40
CA ALA A 70 -3.59 -4.04 3.10
C ALA A 70 -4.37 -4.75 4.23
N ASP A 71 -5.11 -4.02 5.06
CA ASP A 71 -5.96 -4.59 6.13
C ASP A 71 -7.02 -5.55 5.56
N TYR A 72 -7.59 -5.25 4.40
CA TYR A 72 -8.49 -6.16 3.71
C TYR A 72 -7.81 -7.47 3.28
N GLN A 73 -6.58 -7.41 2.78
CA GLN A 73 -5.83 -8.60 2.38
C GLN A 73 -5.48 -9.49 3.59
N LEU A 74 -5.07 -8.88 4.71
CA LEU A 74 -4.80 -9.59 5.95
C LEU A 74 -6.07 -10.22 6.54
N PHE A 75 -7.20 -9.52 6.45
CA PHE A 75 -8.48 -10.06 6.87
C PHE A 75 -8.88 -11.30 6.07
N VAL A 76 -8.62 -11.31 4.75
CA VAL A 76 -8.87 -12.47 3.89
C VAL A 76 -7.86 -13.61 4.14
N LEU A 77 -6.60 -13.29 4.43
CA LEU A 77 -5.56 -14.29 4.76
C LEU A 77 -5.71 -14.88 6.17
N SER A 78 -6.31 -14.14 7.10
CA SER A 78 -6.52 -14.55 8.49
C SER A 78 -7.14 -15.94 8.64
N PRO A 79 -8.30 -16.27 8.03
CA PRO A 79 -8.87 -17.62 8.15
C PRO A 79 -7.97 -18.69 7.51
N LEU A 80 -7.22 -18.37 6.46
CA LEU A 80 -6.30 -19.30 5.82
C LEU A 80 -5.13 -19.68 6.74
N LEU A 81 -4.70 -18.77 7.61
CA LEU A 81 -3.63 -19.03 8.60
C LEU A 81 -4.19 -19.61 9.92
N LEU A 82 -5.36 -19.14 10.36
CA LEU A 82 -5.96 -19.54 11.64
C LEU A 82 -6.64 -20.91 11.59
N LEU A 83 -7.27 -21.30 10.47
CA LEU A 83 -7.93 -22.61 10.35
C LEU A 83 -6.94 -23.78 10.45
N PRO A 84 -5.78 -23.79 9.74
CA PRO A 84 -4.78 -24.83 9.90
C PRO A 84 -4.15 -24.83 11.30
N LEU A 85 -4.01 -23.65 11.92
CA LEU A 85 -3.48 -23.53 13.27
C LEU A 85 -4.42 -24.17 14.31
N PHE A 86 -5.74 -24.00 14.14
CA PHE A 86 -6.74 -24.59 15.02
C PHE A 86 -6.82 -26.13 14.90
N TYR A 87 -6.81 -26.66 13.67
CA TYR A 87 -6.94 -28.11 13.45
C TYR A 87 -5.62 -28.87 13.57
N ARG A 88 -4.49 -28.27 13.19
CA ARG A 88 -3.16 -28.89 13.12
C ARG A 88 -2.09 -27.88 13.54
N PRO A 89 -1.87 -27.66 14.84
CA PRO A 89 -1.04 -26.54 15.33
C PRO A 89 0.40 -26.57 14.79
N ARG A 90 1.00 -27.76 14.62
CA ARG A 90 2.34 -27.91 14.03
C ARG A 90 2.41 -27.45 12.57
N LEU A 91 1.39 -27.76 11.77
CA LEU A 91 1.32 -27.37 10.36
C LEU A 91 1.01 -25.87 10.23
N GLY A 92 0.11 -25.35 11.07
CA GLY A 92 -0.16 -23.91 11.16
C GLY A 92 1.09 -23.10 11.55
N LEU A 93 1.87 -23.57 12.54
CA LEU A 93 3.13 -22.92 12.91
C LEU A 93 4.16 -22.94 11.77
N LEU A 94 4.26 -24.05 11.04
CA LEU A 94 5.16 -24.17 9.88
C LEU A 94 4.77 -23.22 8.75
N LEU A 95 3.47 -23.11 8.46
CA LEU A 95 2.96 -22.15 7.47
C LEU A 95 3.23 -20.71 7.90
N LEU A 96 2.98 -20.36 9.17
CA LEU A 96 3.22 -19.02 9.70
C LEU A 96 4.71 -18.66 9.62
N ALA A 97 5.59 -19.56 10.07
CA ALA A 97 7.04 -19.39 9.98
C ALA A 97 7.52 -19.27 8.52
N GLY A 98 6.96 -20.08 7.61
CA GLY A 98 7.29 -20.03 6.19
C GLY A 98 6.90 -18.69 5.55
N VAL A 99 5.69 -18.19 5.82
CA VAL A 99 5.22 -16.88 5.33
C VAL A 99 6.08 -15.76 5.90
N PHE A 100 6.44 -15.83 7.19
CA PHE A 100 7.32 -14.86 7.85
C PHE A 100 8.71 -14.82 7.19
N VAL A 101 9.37 -15.97 7.03
CA VAL A 101 10.69 -16.06 6.39
C VAL A 101 10.63 -15.57 4.94
N LEU A 102 9.65 -16.04 4.17
CA LEU A 102 9.46 -15.62 2.78
C LEU A 102 9.32 -14.09 2.67
N SER A 103 8.47 -13.51 3.50
CA SER A 103 8.23 -12.06 3.48
C SER A 103 9.49 -11.25 3.83
N THR A 104 10.34 -11.74 4.72
CA THR A 104 11.61 -11.10 5.09
C THR A 104 12.63 -11.22 3.95
N VAL A 105 12.78 -12.41 3.37
CA VAL A 105 13.73 -12.68 2.29
C VAL A 105 13.43 -11.83 1.04
N VAL A 106 12.15 -11.73 0.66
CA VAL A 106 11.77 -10.93 -0.52
C VAL A 106 12.13 -9.46 -0.32
N LYS A 107 11.91 -8.91 0.89
CA LYS A 107 12.30 -7.53 1.22
C LYS A 107 13.80 -7.30 1.12
N THR A 108 14.58 -8.20 1.74
CA THR A 108 16.03 -8.08 1.76
C THR A 108 16.61 -8.24 0.36
N ALA A 109 16.07 -9.16 -0.45
CA ALA A 109 16.47 -9.35 -1.83
C ALA A 109 16.17 -8.10 -2.66
N ASP A 110 14.93 -7.58 -2.60
CA ASP A 110 14.55 -6.39 -3.37
C ASP A 110 15.39 -5.16 -2.98
N GLY A 111 15.64 -4.97 -1.68
CA GLY A 111 16.52 -3.91 -1.17
C GLY A 111 17.97 -4.03 -1.65
N PHE A 112 18.50 -5.26 -1.68
CA PHE A 112 19.86 -5.55 -2.15
C PHE A 112 20.00 -5.29 -3.66
N PHE A 113 19.04 -5.76 -4.47
CA PHE A 113 19.07 -5.56 -5.93
C PHE A 113 18.83 -4.10 -6.33
N LYS A 114 18.02 -3.36 -5.58
CA LYS A 114 17.69 -1.95 -5.87
C LYS A 114 18.62 -0.93 -5.21
N GLN A 115 19.63 -1.35 -4.46
CA GLN A 115 20.61 -0.48 -3.78
C GLN A 115 19.97 0.71 -3.06
N ILE A 116 18.89 0.46 -2.31
CA ILE A 116 18.13 1.53 -1.65
C ILE A 116 18.93 2.00 -0.43
N HIS A 117 19.31 3.28 -0.39
CA HIS A 117 19.95 3.87 0.78
C HIS A 117 18.99 3.88 1.98
N PRO A 118 19.44 3.56 3.20
CA PRO A 118 18.61 3.57 4.41
C PRO A 118 18.25 5.00 4.89
N GLU A 119 18.74 6.01 4.18
CA GLU A 119 18.68 7.41 4.56
C GLU A 119 17.63 8.13 3.68
N VAL A 120 16.61 8.67 4.35
CA VAL A 120 15.61 9.63 3.84
C VAL A 120 14.41 9.05 3.07
N MET A 121 13.21 9.37 3.59
CA MET A 121 11.88 9.04 3.03
C MET A 121 11.55 9.72 1.69
N LEU A 122 12.49 10.43 1.09
CA LEU A 122 12.31 11.27 -0.10
C LEU A 122 13.51 11.08 -1.04
N TYR A 123 13.47 10.04 -1.87
CA TYR A 123 14.45 9.89 -2.96
C TYR A 123 13.92 10.61 -4.20
N GLU A 124 14.72 11.50 -4.80
CA GLU A 124 14.44 12.05 -6.12
C GLU A 124 14.72 10.96 -7.16
N GLY A 125 13.67 10.48 -7.83
CA GLY A 125 13.80 9.52 -8.91
C GLY A 125 14.70 10.03 -10.04
N PRO A 126 15.27 9.13 -10.88
CA PRO A 126 16.15 9.51 -11.98
C PRO A 126 15.49 10.55 -12.90
N ALA A 127 16.30 11.46 -13.44
CA ALA A 127 15.90 12.61 -14.26
C ALA A 127 14.94 12.20 -15.38
N GLY A 128 13.64 12.33 -15.11
CA GLY A 128 12.55 11.80 -15.93
C GLY A 128 11.32 11.45 -15.10
N TYR A 129 11.52 10.98 -13.86
CA TYR A 129 10.48 10.78 -12.86
C TYR A 129 10.57 11.87 -11.79
N ARG A 130 9.89 12.99 -12.03
CA ARG A 130 9.79 14.14 -11.10
C ARG A 130 8.82 13.84 -9.95
N HIS A 131 8.99 12.71 -9.27
CA HIS A 131 8.16 12.33 -8.12
C HIS A 131 9.07 11.84 -7.00
N PRO A 132 8.91 12.33 -5.75
CA PRO A 132 9.53 11.70 -4.60
C PRO A 132 8.88 10.32 -4.44
N SER A 133 9.57 9.28 -4.93
CA SER A 133 9.13 7.91 -4.77
C SER A 133 9.52 7.46 -3.37
N VAL A 134 8.53 7.32 -2.50
CA VAL A 134 8.75 6.75 -1.18
C VAL A 134 8.94 5.25 -1.38
N ALA A 135 10.19 4.82 -1.58
CA ALA A 135 10.53 3.42 -1.83
C ALA A 135 9.97 2.48 -0.74
N HIS A 136 9.76 2.99 0.47
CA HIS A 136 9.14 2.30 1.61
C HIS A 136 7.61 2.10 1.53
N ILE A 137 6.88 2.71 0.59
CA ILE A 137 5.43 2.46 0.40
C ILE A 137 5.19 1.20 -0.45
N ASN A 138 6.23 0.70 -1.13
CA ASN A 138 6.11 -0.54 -1.91
C ASN A 138 5.61 -1.70 -1.03
N THR A 139 4.58 -2.36 -1.54
CA THR A 139 3.89 -3.52 -0.96
C THR A 139 4.87 -4.55 -0.43
N VAL A 140 5.92 -4.81 -1.19
CA VAL A 140 6.99 -5.76 -0.88
C VAL A 140 7.66 -5.42 0.45
N TYR A 141 8.00 -4.14 0.67
CA TYR A 141 8.71 -3.65 1.87
C TYR A 141 7.83 -3.51 3.11
N ARG A 142 6.50 -3.62 3.00
CA ARG A 142 5.59 -3.55 4.15
C ARG A 142 4.72 -4.79 4.37
N ALA A 143 4.59 -5.71 3.41
CA ALA A 143 3.88 -6.98 3.60
C ALA A 143 4.43 -7.79 4.80
N ALA A 144 5.75 -7.87 4.99
CA ALA A 144 6.32 -8.58 6.17
C ALA A 144 6.07 -7.89 7.52
N THR A 145 5.86 -6.57 7.57
CA THR A 145 5.61 -5.87 8.85
C THR A 145 4.17 -6.03 9.31
N PHE A 146 3.29 -6.58 8.48
CA PHE A 146 1.91 -6.90 8.84
C PHE A 146 1.73 -8.38 9.22
N VAL A 147 2.72 -9.22 8.93
CA VAL A 147 2.78 -10.63 9.36
C VAL A 147 3.46 -10.75 10.75
N VAL A 148 4.22 -9.71 11.14
CA VAL A 148 4.79 -9.48 12.47
C VAL A 148 3.83 -8.62 13.28
#